data_AF-A0A6J5FET9-F1
#
_entry.id   AF-A0A6J5FET9-F1
#
_cell.length_a   1.000
_cell.length_b   1.000
_cell.length_c   1.000
_cell.angle_alpha   90.00
_cell.angle_beta   90.00
_cell.angle_gamma   90.00
#
_symmetry.space_group_name_H-M   'P 1'
#
loop_
_entity.id
_entity.type
_entity.pdbx_description
1 polymer ?
#
loop_
_entity_poly.entity_id
_entity_poly.type
_entity_poly.pdbx_seq_one_letter_code
_entity_poly.pdbx_strand_id
1 'polypeptide(L)'
;MTFGLPAGGPLDLHTTLCIESRASIVVDDFDNDPVYCAHRTARIYKPGSYISVPIILPDGGDFGNLCAIDPAPTEPSNPRMSGKFEVFAELIAN
;
A
#
# COMPACT_ATOMS: atom_id res chain seq x y z
N MET A 1 0.71 4.38 -18.08
CA MET A 1 0.70 5.71 -17.42
C MET A 1 1.50 5.57 -16.14
N THR A 2 2.45 6.45 -15.88
CA THR A 2 3.27 6.40 -14.66
C THR A 2 2.47 6.96 -13.49
N PHE A 3 2.76 6.52 -12.25
CA PHE A 3 2.18 6.91 -10.95
C PHE A 3 2.33 8.42 -10.60
N GLY A 4 2.24 9.33 -11.57
CA GLY A 4 2.46 10.78 -11.39
C GLY A 4 3.88 11.17 -10.95
N LEU A 5 4.75 10.20 -10.68
CA LEU A 5 6.11 10.38 -10.19
C LEU A 5 7.12 9.84 -11.21
N PRO A 6 8.19 10.59 -11.52
CA PRO A 6 9.31 10.05 -12.29
C PRO A 6 9.99 8.93 -11.49
N ALA A 7 10.61 7.97 -12.18
CA ALA A 7 11.42 6.95 -11.52
C ALA A 7 12.53 7.61 -10.68
N GLY A 8 12.67 7.19 -9.42
CA GLY A 8 13.59 7.82 -8.45
C GLY A 8 13.12 9.17 -7.90
N GLY A 9 11.93 9.65 -8.29
CA GLY A 9 11.32 10.85 -7.72
C GLY A 9 10.85 10.63 -6.27
N PRO A 10 10.80 11.69 -5.46
CA PRO A 10 10.35 11.60 -4.08
C PRO A 10 8.85 11.32 -4.00
N LEU A 11 8.48 10.38 -3.14
CA LEU A 11 7.10 10.15 -2.69
C LEU A 11 6.93 10.82 -1.32
N ASP A 12 5.98 11.75 -1.18
CA ASP A 12 5.66 12.32 0.13
C ASP A 12 4.83 11.33 0.95
N LEU A 13 5.50 10.60 1.85
CA LEU A 13 4.88 9.56 2.67
C LEU A 13 3.71 10.09 3.52
N HIS A 14 3.72 11.35 3.95
CA HIS A 14 2.64 11.95 4.75
C HIS A 14 1.33 12.15 3.98
N THR A 15 1.32 11.81 2.70
CA THR A 15 0.16 11.88 1.83
C THR A 15 -0.35 10.50 1.39
N THR A 16 0.20 9.43 1.98
CA THR A 16 -0.07 8.03 1.60
C THR A 16 -0.81 7.27 2.71
N LEU A 17 -1.54 6.21 2.36
CA LEU A 17 -2.34 5.45 3.32
C LEU A 17 -1.50 4.66 4.33
N CYS A 18 -0.25 4.30 3.99
CA CYS A 18 0.59 3.47 4.88
C CYS A 18 0.99 4.17 6.17
N ILE A 19 1.14 5.50 6.17
CA ILE A 19 1.50 6.23 7.39
C ILE A 19 0.28 6.42 8.32
N GLU A 20 -0.92 6.31 7.78
CA GLU A 20 -2.17 6.58 8.51
C GLU A 20 -2.70 5.35 9.25
N SER A 21 -2.26 4.14 8.86
CA SER A 21 -2.72 2.88 9.43
C SER A 21 -1.58 1.92 9.74
N ARG A 22 -1.66 1.31 10.93
CA ARG A 22 -0.83 0.18 11.37
C ARG A 22 -1.45 -1.18 11.04
N ALA A 23 -2.66 -1.17 10.47
CA ALA A 23 -3.35 -2.35 9.97
C ALA A 23 -3.16 -2.48 8.46
N SER A 24 -3.31 -3.70 7.94
CA SER A 24 -3.27 -3.95 6.50
C SER A 24 -4.34 -3.13 5.77
N ILE A 25 -3.94 -2.44 4.71
CA ILE A 25 -4.86 -1.77 3.79
C ILE A 25 -4.68 -2.42 2.43
N VAL A 26 -5.79 -2.84 1.82
CA VAL A 26 -5.82 -3.41 0.47
C VAL A 26 -6.94 -2.73 -0.30
N VAL A 27 -6.61 -2.20 -1.47
CA VAL A 27 -7.52 -1.50 -2.37
C VAL A 27 -7.27 -2.01 -3.78
N ASP A 28 -8.24 -2.70 -4.37
CA ASP A 28 -8.13 -3.27 -5.71
C ASP A 28 -8.38 -2.23 -6.81
N ASP A 29 -9.33 -1.33 -6.56
CA ASP A 29 -9.73 -0.27 -7.48
C ASP A 29 -10.10 1.00 -6.70
N PHE A 30 -9.22 2.00 -6.71
CA PHE A 30 -9.45 3.25 -5.99
C PHE A 30 -10.67 4.02 -6.47
N ASP A 31 -10.99 3.98 -7.77
CA ASP A 31 -12.08 4.77 -8.31
C ASP A 31 -13.44 4.26 -7.80
N ASN A 32 -13.50 2.98 -7.45
CA ASN A 32 -14.71 2.30 -6.98
C ASN A 32 -14.67 1.90 -5.49
N ASP A 33 -13.56 2.15 -4.78
CA ASP A 33 -13.43 1.77 -3.38
C ASP A 33 -14.32 2.66 -2.47
N PRO A 34 -15.23 2.07 -1.67
CA PRO A 34 -16.21 2.83 -0.90
C PRO A 34 -15.58 3.65 0.25
N VAL A 35 -14.36 3.33 0.66
CA VAL A 35 -13.66 3.98 1.78
C VAL A 35 -12.63 4.98 1.28
N TYR A 36 -11.86 4.60 0.25
CA TYR A 36 -10.64 5.31 -0.14
C TYR A 36 -10.75 6.10 -1.45
N CYS A 37 -11.84 6.01 -2.21
CA CYS A 37 -12.00 6.78 -3.46
C CYS A 37 -11.89 8.30 -3.27
N ALA A 38 -12.39 8.81 -2.14
CA ALA A 38 -12.32 10.23 -1.79
C ALA A 38 -11.03 10.60 -1.02
N HIS A 39 -10.13 9.64 -0.80
CA HIS A 39 -8.94 9.87 0.01
C HIS A 39 -7.94 10.81 -0.68
N ARG A 40 -7.15 11.55 0.11
CA ARG A 40 -6.13 12.46 -0.43
C ARG A 40 -5.11 11.75 -1.32
N THR A 41 -4.75 10.51 -1.00
CA THR A 41 -3.85 9.66 -1.80
C THR A 41 -4.38 9.47 -3.22
N ALA A 42 -5.68 9.19 -3.35
CA ALA A 42 -6.37 9.03 -4.63
C ALA A 42 -6.27 10.31 -5.47
N ARG A 43 -6.48 11.46 -4.83
CA ARG A 43 -6.44 12.78 -5.49
C ARG A 43 -5.06 13.20 -5.96
N ILE A 44 -4.02 12.92 -5.18
CA ILE A 44 -2.64 13.36 -5.47
C ILE A 44 -1.99 12.45 -6.50
N TYR A 45 -2.05 11.13 -6.29
CA TYR A 45 -1.27 10.18 -7.08
C TYR A 45 -2.08 9.39 -8.09
N LYS A 46 -3.41 9.37 -7.97
CA LYS A 46 -4.32 8.58 -8.81
C LYS A 46 -3.86 7.13 -9.01
N PRO A 47 -3.56 6.39 -7.92
CA PRO A 47 -3.32 4.96 -8.00
C PRO A 47 -4.56 4.24 -8.53
N GLY A 48 -4.36 3.16 -9.27
CA GLY A 48 -5.44 2.23 -9.59
C GLY A 48 -5.65 1.23 -8.47
N SER A 49 -4.57 0.69 -7.89
CA SER A 49 -4.63 -0.22 -6.74
C SER A 49 -3.49 0.02 -5.74
N TYR A 50 -3.65 -0.53 -4.53
CA TYR A 50 -2.70 -0.36 -3.43
C TYR A 50 -2.79 -1.51 -2.42
N ILE A 51 -1.63 -1.90 -1.90
CA ILE A 51 -1.53 -2.78 -0.74
C ILE A 51 -0.48 -2.24 0.22
N SER A 52 -0.79 -2.29 1.51
CA SER A 52 0.10 -1.96 2.61
C SER A 52 -0.07 -3.00 3.69
N VAL A 53 0.99 -3.73 4.01
CA VAL A 53 1.00 -4.77 5.06
C VAL A 53 1.99 -4.34 6.15
N PRO A 54 1.59 -4.35 7.44
CA PRO A 54 2.50 -3.98 8.52
C PRO A 54 3.63 -4.98 8.67
N ILE A 55 4.82 -4.48 8.99
CA ILE A 55 6.02 -5.25 9.32
C ILE A 55 6.19 -5.14 10.83
N ILE A 56 5.86 -6.23 11.53
CA ILE A 56 5.94 -6.31 12.98
C ILE A 56 7.12 -7.19 13.37
N LEU A 57 8.04 -6.64 14.17
CA LEU A 57 9.23 -7.31 14.65
C LEU A 57 8.89 -8.41 15.68
N PRO A 58 9.77 -9.41 15.89
CA PRO A 58 9.54 -10.49 16.86
C PRO A 58 9.30 -10.03 18.30
N ASP A 59 9.78 -8.85 18.68
CA ASP A 59 9.56 -8.23 19.99
C ASP A 59 8.23 -7.43 20.07
N GLY A 60 7.44 -7.42 19.01
CA GLY A 60 6.21 -6.63 18.87
C GLY A 60 6.44 -5.18 18.45
N GLY A 61 7.69 -4.80 18.16
CA GLY A 61 8.04 -3.50 17.60
C GLY A 61 7.45 -3.28 16.21
N ASP A 62 7.15 -2.02 15.90
CA ASP A 62 6.67 -1.62 14.59
C ASP A 62 7.82 -1.08 13.76
N PHE A 63 8.14 -1.79 12.68
CA PHE A 63 9.20 -1.43 11.76
C PHE A 63 8.71 -0.49 10.65
N GLY A 64 7.41 -0.50 10.36
CA GLY A 64 6.78 0.19 9.23
C GLY A 64 5.91 -0.75 8.41
N ASN A 65 5.63 -0.38 7.16
CA ASN A 65 4.78 -1.18 6.27
C ASN A 65 5.51 -1.55 4.97
N LEU A 66 5.26 -2.76 4.47
CA LEU A 66 5.57 -3.15 3.09
C LEU A 66 4.42 -2.70 2.19
N CYS A 67 4.71 -1.84 1.22
CA CYS A 67 3.68 -1.28 0.34
C CYS A 67 3.99 -1.53 -1.14
N ALA A 68 2.93 -1.70 -1.92
CA ALA A 68 2.97 -1.63 -3.38
C ALA A 68 1.82 -0.77 -3.90
N ILE A 69 2.09 -0.10 -5.01
CA ILE A 69 1.16 0.83 -5.66
C ILE A 69 1.21 0.58 -7.16
N ASP A 70 0.04 0.41 -7.79
CA ASP A 70 -0.08 0.24 -9.23
C ASP A 70 -0.95 1.37 -9.82
N PRO A 71 -0.57 1.99 -10.95
CA PRO A 71 -1.39 3.00 -11.62
C PRO A 71 -2.66 2.43 -12.27
N ALA A 72 -2.76 1.11 -12.45
CA ALA A 72 -3.96 0.44 -12.96
C ALA A 72 -4.64 -0.35 -11.83
N PRO A 73 -5.97 -0.54 -11.89
CA PRO A 73 -6.65 -1.47 -11.00
C PRO A 73 -6.07 -2.88 -11.15
N THR A 74 -5.81 -3.53 -10.03
CA THR A 74 -5.36 -4.93 -9.95
C THR A 74 -6.06 -5.61 -8.78
N GLU A 75 -5.79 -6.89 -8.51
CA GLU A 75 -6.47 -7.64 -7.43
C GLU A 75 -5.48 -8.03 -6.31
N PRO A 76 -4.85 -7.07 -5.59
CA PRO A 76 -4.01 -7.37 -4.43
C PRO A 76 -4.76 -8.03 -3.28
N SER A 77 -6.08 -7.91 -3.22
CA SER A 77 -6.92 -8.62 -2.24
C SER A 77 -6.97 -10.14 -2.45
N ASN A 78 -6.59 -10.62 -3.64
CA ASN A 78 -6.49 -12.04 -3.93
C ASN A 78 -5.58 -12.71 -2.87
N PRO A 79 -6.04 -13.80 -2.22
CA PRO A 79 -5.28 -14.49 -1.16
C PRO A 79 -3.85 -14.87 -1.54
N ARG A 80 -3.61 -15.15 -2.82
CA ARG A 80 -2.27 -15.47 -3.32
C ARG A 80 -1.36 -14.25 -3.35
N MET A 81 -1.88 -13.07 -3.66
CA MET A 81 -1.11 -11.84 -3.68
C MET A 81 -0.93 -11.31 -2.25
N SER A 82 -2.03 -11.14 -1.50
CA SER A 82 -1.97 -10.68 -0.11
C SER A 82 -1.07 -11.55 0.76
N GLY A 83 -1.20 -12.88 0.68
CA GLY A 83 -0.37 -13.81 1.44
C GLY A 83 1.13 -13.75 1.09
N LYS A 84 1.49 -13.34 -0.14
CA LYS A 84 2.91 -13.08 -0.47
C LYS A 84 3.44 -11.83 0.20
N PHE A 85 2.63 -10.77 0.27
CA PHE A 85 3.02 -9.54 0.96
C PHE A 85 3.18 -9.80 2.46
N GLU A 86 2.31 -10.61 3.06
CA GLU A 86 2.43 -11.06 4.46
C GLU A 86 3.75 -11.81 4.67
N VAL A 87 4.04 -12.83 3.86
CA VAL A 87 5.31 -13.59 3.96
C VAL A 87 6.53 -12.69 3.76
N PHE A 88 6.49 -11.75 2.81
CA PHE A 88 7.60 -10.82 2.62
C PHE A 88 7.76 -9.84 3.79
N ALA A 89 6.68 -9.37 4.38
CA ALA A 89 6.72 -8.55 5.59
C ALA A 89 7.34 -9.33 6.77
N GLU A 90 6.95 -10.59 6.96
CA GLU A 90 7.56 -11.48 7.96
C GLU A 90 9.05 -11.71 7.70
N LEU A 91 9.46 -11.88 6.44
CA LEU A 91 10.86 -12.05 6.07
C LEU A 91 11.70 -10.80 6.33
N ILE A 92 11.14 -9.61 6.15
CA ILE A 92 11.81 -8.33 6.45
C ILE A 92 11.93 -8.12 7.97
N ALA A 93 10.99 -8.64 8.76
CA ALA A 93 10.99 -8.51 10.21
C ALA A 93 12.08 -9.34 10.93
N ASN A 94 12.78 -10.23 10.20
CA ASN A 94 13.80 -11.14 10.76
C ASN A 94 15.19 -10.52 10.87
#